data_AF-A0A1V4CS63-F1
#
_entry.id   AF-A0A1V4CS63-F1
#
_cell.length_a   1.000
_cell.length_b   1.000
_cell.length_c   1.000
_cell.angle_alpha   90.00
_cell.angle_beta   90.00
_cell.angle_gamma   90.00
#
_symmetry.space_group_name_H-M   'P 1'
#
loop_
_entity.id
_entity.type
_entity.pdbx_description
1 polymer ?
#
loop_
_entity_poly.entity_id
_entity_poly.type
_entity_poly.pdbx_seq_one_letter_code
_entity_poly.pdbx_strand_id
1 'polypeptide(L)'
;QAHRASSRDLGFEEVFGEVTGGRGVDVVLNSLAGEFVDASLRLLREGGRLLEMGKTDVRDPELIAAEYPGVTYRAYDLIADAGPDRIGEMLGELGALFASGALEPPPVHAWPLSRARAALRHLSRAKHTGKLVLDVPAPVDPEGTVLITGGTGTLGALVADHLVR
;
A
#
# COMPACT_ATOMS: atom_id res chain seq x y z
N GLN A 1 -4.83 -22.94 3.86
CA GLN A 1 -5.58 -22.38 2.71
C GLN A 1 -6.98 -21.87 3.10
N ALA A 2 -7.43 -22.00 4.36
CA ALA A 2 -8.75 -21.62 4.83
C ALA A 2 -8.95 -20.12 5.17
N HIS A 3 -7.98 -19.24 4.88
CA HIS A 3 -8.06 -17.81 5.24
C HIS A 3 -7.96 -16.91 4.00
N ARG A 4 -8.45 -17.38 2.85
CA ARG A 4 -8.46 -16.63 1.60
C ARG A 4 -9.81 -16.77 0.94
N ALA A 5 -10.35 -15.66 0.46
CA ALA A 5 -11.58 -15.60 -0.30
C ALA A 5 -11.45 -14.55 -1.42
N SER A 6 -12.38 -14.58 -2.37
CA SER A 6 -12.44 -13.59 -3.45
C SER A 6 -12.72 -12.20 -2.89
N SER A 7 -12.07 -11.18 -3.45
CA SER A 7 -12.35 -9.77 -3.16
C SER A 7 -13.24 -9.11 -4.23
N ARG A 8 -13.85 -9.92 -5.12
CA ARG A 8 -14.67 -9.47 -6.25
C ARG A 8 -16.15 -9.83 -6.11
N ASP A 9 -16.47 -10.57 -5.07
CA ASP A 9 -17.80 -11.03 -4.72
C ASP A 9 -17.92 -11.10 -3.19
N LEU A 10 -19.13 -11.29 -2.69
CA LEU A 10 -19.42 -11.37 -1.26
C LEU A 10 -19.18 -12.75 -0.64
N GLY A 11 -18.64 -13.72 -1.38
CA GLY A 11 -18.44 -15.08 -0.90
C GLY A 11 -17.46 -15.18 0.28
N PHE A 12 -16.67 -14.13 0.54
CA PHE A 12 -15.81 -14.06 1.72
C PHE A 12 -16.58 -14.08 3.05
N GLU A 13 -17.84 -13.63 3.06
CA GLU A 13 -18.70 -13.65 4.25
C GLU A 13 -18.95 -15.08 4.74
N GLU A 14 -19.36 -15.96 3.82
CA GLU A 14 -19.57 -17.38 4.12
C GLU A 14 -18.26 -18.07 4.52
N VAL A 15 -17.21 -17.89 3.71
CA VAL A 15 -15.89 -18.52 3.96
C VAL A 15 -15.35 -18.17 5.34
N PHE A 16 -15.36 -16.90 5.72
CA PHE A 16 -14.83 -16.48 7.02
C PHE A 16 -15.79 -16.76 8.18
N GLY A 17 -17.10 -16.76 7.93
CA GLY A 17 -18.10 -17.24 8.88
C GLY A 17 -17.84 -18.69 9.29
N GLU A 18 -17.67 -19.58 8.32
CA GLU A 18 -17.37 -21.00 8.58
C GLU A 18 -16.04 -21.19 9.31
N VAL A 19 -14.99 -20.52 8.84
CA VAL A 19 -13.62 -20.68 9.37
C VAL A 19 -13.51 -20.17 10.81
N THR A 20 -14.30 -19.18 11.19
CA THR A 20 -14.38 -18.68 12.56
C THR A 20 -15.42 -19.40 13.42
N GLY A 21 -16.11 -20.42 12.88
CA GLY A 21 -17.19 -21.13 13.57
C GLY A 21 -18.35 -20.21 13.95
N GLY A 22 -18.64 -19.20 13.12
CA GLY A 22 -19.67 -18.18 13.36
C GLY A 22 -19.27 -17.10 14.37
N ARG A 23 -18.06 -17.14 14.94
CA ARG A 23 -17.60 -16.13 15.89
C ARG A 23 -17.37 -14.77 15.24
N GLY A 24 -16.97 -14.74 13.96
CA GLY A 24 -16.53 -13.53 13.29
C GLY A 24 -15.10 -13.12 13.64
N VAL A 25 -14.72 -11.91 13.24
CA VAL A 25 -13.36 -11.36 13.38
C VAL A 25 -13.33 -10.13 14.29
N ASP A 26 -12.21 -9.92 15.00
CA ASP A 26 -12.04 -8.80 15.91
C ASP A 26 -11.82 -7.45 15.20
N VAL A 27 -11.14 -7.50 14.05
CA VAL A 27 -10.75 -6.30 13.29
C VAL A 27 -10.89 -6.58 11.80
N VAL A 28 -11.52 -5.64 11.09
CA VAL A 28 -11.49 -5.57 9.64
C VAL A 28 -10.72 -4.32 9.22
N LEU A 29 -9.69 -4.49 8.38
CA LEU A 29 -9.04 -3.41 7.67
C LEU A 29 -9.59 -3.37 6.24
N ASN A 30 -10.50 -2.43 5.98
CA ASN A 30 -11.26 -2.38 4.74
C ASN A 30 -10.66 -1.41 3.71
N SER A 31 -10.78 -1.78 2.44
CA SER A 31 -10.52 -0.92 1.29
C SER A 31 -11.54 -1.14 0.15
N LEU A 32 -12.62 -1.87 0.41
CA LEU A 32 -13.73 -2.13 -0.52
C LEU A 32 -14.88 -1.15 -0.24
N ALA A 33 -15.88 -1.08 -1.12
CA ALA A 33 -16.97 -0.12 -1.03
C ALA A 33 -18.34 -0.80 -1.25
N GLY A 34 -19.43 -0.12 -0.88
CA GLY A 34 -20.80 -0.59 -1.08
C GLY A 34 -21.12 -1.81 -0.22
N GLU A 35 -21.79 -2.80 -0.84
CA GLU A 35 -22.21 -4.05 -0.19
C GLU A 35 -21.07 -4.85 0.47
N PHE A 36 -19.83 -4.63 0.03
CA PHE A 36 -18.64 -5.23 0.65
C PHE A 36 -18.37 -4.69 2.06
N VAL A 37 -18.70 -3.42 2.31
CA VAL A 37 -18.62 -2.82 3.66
C VAL A 37 -19.66 -3.47 4.57
N ASP A 38 -20.89 -3.61 4.07
CA ASP A 38 -22.00 -4.20 4.83
C ASP A 38 -21.69 -5.67 5.19
N ALA A 39 -21.17 -6.46 4.24
CA ALA A 39 -20.70 -7.82 4.50
C ALA A 39 -19.52 -7.88 5.49
N SER A 40 -18.60 -6.91 5.41
CA SER A 40 -17.48 -6.80 6.35
C SER A 40 -17.94 -6.47 7.78
N LEU A 41 -18.96 -5.62 7.93
CA LEU A 41 -19.55 -5.30 9.23
C LEU A 41 -20.25 -6.51 9.86
N ARG A 42 -20.98 -7.31 9.07
CA ARG A 42 -21.62 -8.55 9.56
C ARG A 42 -20.62 -9.61 10.01
N LEU A 43 -19.40 -9.59 9.48
CA LEU A 43 -18.32 -10.48 9.93
C LEU A 43 -17.69 -10.07 11.25
N LEU A 44 -17.92 -8.84 11.75
CA LEU A 44 -17.37 -8.42 13.02
C LEU A 44 -18.12 -9.08 14.17
N ARG A 45 -17.35 -9.54 15.15
CA ARG A 45 -17.91 -9.95 16.44
C ARG A 45 -18.33 -8.73 17.26
N GLU A 46 -19.07 -8.99 18.35
CA GLU A 46 -19.30 -7.98 19.39
C GLU A 46 -17.98 -7.42 19.92
N GLY A 47 -17.89 -6.08 20.00
CA GLY A 47 -16.66 -5.35 20.33
C GLY A 47 -15.68 -5.19 19.16
N GLY A 48 -16.06 -5.63 17.96
CA GLY A 48 -15.24 -5.59 16.76
C GLY A 48 -14.98 -4.18 16.24
N ARG A 49 -13.95 -4.04 15.41
CA ARG A 49 -13.53 -2.75 14.85
C ARG A 49 -13.41 -2.83 13.33
N LEU A 50 -14.10 -1.95 12.62
CA LEU A 50 -13.85 -1.71 11.19
C LEU A 50 -12.99 -0.46 11.04
N LEU A 51 -11.83 -0.62 10.41
CA LEU A 51 -10.95 0.47 9.99
C LEU A 51 -11.10 0.66 8.48
N GLU A 52 -11.69 1.77 8.06
CA GLU A 52 -11.94 2.10 6.66
C GLU A 52 -10.77 2.93 6.10
N MET A 53 -10.08 2.38 5.09
CA MET A 53 -9.03 3.09 4.34
C MET A 53 -9.57 3.74 3.06
N GLY A 54 -10.73 3.30 2.58
CA GLY A 54 -11.42 3.86 1.43
C GLY A 54 -11.95 5.27 1.70
N LYS A 55 -11.89 6.13 0.67
CA LYS A 55 -12.38 7.51 0.75
C LYS A 55 -13.67 7.75 -0.03
N THR A 56 -14.13 6.75 -0.79
CA THR A 56 -15.24 6.91 -1.75
C THR A 56 -16.60 6.64 -1.13
N ASP A 57 -16.68 5.76 -0.13
CA ASP A 57 -17.92 5.31 0.50
C ASP A 57 -17.80 5.34 2.04
N VAL A 58 -17.34 6.47 2.57
CA VAL A 58 -17.20 6.65 4.02
C VAL A 58 -18.59 6.74 4.65
N ARG A 59 -18.88 5.83 5.58
CA ARG A 59 -20.13 5.79 6.35
C ARG A 59 -20.05 6.64 7.62
N ASP A 60 -21.21 7.01 8.14
CA ASP A 60 -21.33 7.73 9.41
C ASP A 60 -21.12 6.76 10.59
N PRO A 61 -20.11 6.98 11.46
CA PRO A 61 -19.86 6.13 12.62
C PRO A 61 -21.06 5.98 13.56
N GLU A 62 -21.88 7.03 13.73
CA GLU A 62 -23.05 6.98 14.63
C GLU A 62 -24.15 6.07 14.08
N LEU A 63 -24.37 6.12 12.76
CA LEU A 63 -25.32 5.22 12.11
C LEU A 63 -24.84 3.77 12.17
N ILE A 64 -23.54 3.52 11.95
CA ILE A 64 -22.98 2.18 12.09
C ILE A 64 -23.12 1.67 13.52
N ALA A 65 -22.84 2.49 14.53
CA ALA A 65 -22.99 2.09 15.93
C ALA A 65 -24.45 1.79 16.32
N ALA A 66 -25.41 2.46 15.69
CA ALA A 66 -26.84 2.20 15.88
C ALA A 66 -27.29 0.89 15.21
N GLU A 67 -26.79 0.58 14.02
CA GLU A 67 -27.15 -0.64 13.27
C GLU A 67 -26.38 -1.88 13.77
N TYR A 68 -25.12 -1.70 14.19
CA TYR A 68 -24.22 -2.74 14.70
C TYR A 68 -23.76 -2.39 16.13
N PRO A 69 -24.61 -2.61 17.16
CA PRO A 69 -24.26 -2.30 18.54
C PRO A 69 -22.96 -2.97 18.98
N GLY A 70 -22.06 -2.18 19.58
CA GLY A 70 -20.77 -2.66 20.06
C GLY A 70 -19.66 -2.73 19.00
N VAL A 71 -19.96 -2.44 17.73
CA VAL A 71 -18.94 -2.28 16.69
C VAL A 71 -18.43 -0.84 16.68
N THR A 72 -17.11 -0.67 16.56
CA THR A 72 -16.49 0.63 16.29
C THR A 72 -16.14 0.74 14.81
N TYR A 73 -16.69 1.73 14.13
CA TYR A 73 -16.30 2.08 12.77
C TYR A 73 -15.43 3.34 12.79
N ARG A 74 -14.28 3.29 12.11
CA ARG A 74 -13.39 4.45 11.95
C ARG A 74 -12.88 4.53 10.53
N ALA A 75 -13.26 5.60 9.82
CA ALA A 75 -12.52 6.04 8.65
C ALA A 75 -11.20 6.67 9.09
N TYR A 76 -10.10 6.15 8.57
CA TYR A 76 -8.76 6.49 9.02
C TYR A 76 -7.94 7.10 7.87
N ASP A 77 -7.33 8.25 8.14
CA ASP A 77 -6.30 8.86 7.30
C ASP A 77 -4.98 8.92 8.08
N LEU A 78 -3.99 8.12 7.64
CA LEU A 78 -2.70 8.00 8.33
C LEU A 78 -2.03 9.35 8.62
N ILE A 79 -2.09 10.28 7.67
CA ILE A 79 -1.39 11.56 7.81
C ILE A 79 -2.15 12.47 8.77
N ALA A 80 -3.47 12.58 8.61
CA ALA A 80 -4.28 13.46 9.44
C ALA A 80 -4.44 12.94 10.88
N ASP A 81 -4.59 11.62 11.06
CA ASP A 81 -4.89 11.01 12.36
C ASP A 81 -3.66 10.76 13.23
N ALA A 82 -2.51 10.37 12.65
CA ALA A 82 -1.32 10.05 13.43
C ALA A 82 -0.46 11.29 13.73
N GLY A 83 -0.34 12.20 12.76
CA GLY A 83 0.58 13.33 12.84
C GLY A 83 2.06 12.93 12.73
N PRO A 84 2.96 13.92 12.55
CA PRO A 84 4.36 13.67 12.20
C PRO A 84 5.14 12.92 13.28
N ASP A 85 4.92 13.22 14.56
CA ASP A 85 5.67 12.61 15.66
C ASP A 85 5.39 11.10 15.74
N ARG A 86 4.12 10.72 15.71
CA ARG A 86 3.72 9.30 15.74
C ARG A 86 4.16 8.57 14.47
N ILE A 87 4.12 9.23 13.31
CA ILE A 87 4.66 8.66 12.06
C ILE A 87 6.16 8.40 12.19
N GLY A 88 6.91 9.30 12.82
CA GLY A 88 8.34 9.11 13.10
C GLY A 88 8.60 7.88 13.97
N GLU A 89 7.82 7.69 15.04
CA GLU A 89 7.89 6.50 15.90
C GLU A 89 7.60 5.22 15.11
N MET A 90 6.52 5.21 14.31
CA MET A 90 6.15 4.09 13.46
C MET A 90 7.26 3.74 12.44
N LEU A 91 7.89 4.75 11.83
CA LEU A 91 9.02 4.54 10.91
C LEU A 91 10.22 3.94 11.62
N GLY A 92 10.50 4.35 12.87
CA GLY A 92 11.55 3.76 13.70
C GLY A 92 11.29 2.28 14.00
N GLU A 93 10.06 1.94 14.40
CA GLU A 93 9.63 0.55 14.63
C GLU A 93 9.73 -0.29 13.35
N LEU A 94 9.23 0.23 12.22
CA LEU A 94 9.34 -0.43 10.91
C LEU A 94 10.80 -0.65 10.51
N GLY A 95 11.68 0.32 10.75
CA GLY A 95 13.11 0.20 10.48
C GLY A 95 13.75 -0.97 11.23
N ALA A 96 13.43 -1.15 12.52
CA ALA A 96 13.90 -2.28 13.30
C ALA A 96 13.36 -3.63 12.80
N LEU A 97 12.09 -3.67 12.37
CA LEU A 97 11.47 -4.88 11.80
C LEU A 97 12.08 -5.28 10.44
N PHE A 98 12.42 -4.31 9.59
CA PHE A 98 13.17 -4.58 8.36
C PHE A 98 14.61 -5.02 8.65
N ALA A 99 15.30 -4.36 9.57
CA ALA A 99 16.69 -4.69 9.93
C ALA A 99 16.82 -6.10 10.52
N SER A 100 15.82 -6.56 11.26
CA SER A 100 15.75 -7.91 11.83
C SER A 100 15.28 -8.98 10.83
N GLY A 101 14.80 -8.60 9.64
CA GLY A 101 14.21 -9.51 8.67
C GLY A 101 12.80 -9.99 9.03
N ALA A 102 12.15 -9.42 10.06
CA ALA A 102 10.76 -9.72 10.39
C ALA A 102 9.79 -9.17 9.32
N LEU A 103 10.21 -8.13 8.59
CA LEU A 103 9.52 -7.62 7.41
C LEU A 103 10.45 -7.67 6.19
N GLU A 104 9.88 -8.04 5.06
CA GLU A 104 10.52 -7.95 3.75
C GLU A 104 9.78 -6.92 2.89
N PRO A 105 10.49 -6.11 2.07
CA PRO A 105 9.83 -5.20 1.14
C PRO A 105 8.94 -5.96 0.14
N PRO A 106 7.77 -5.41 -0.24
CA PRO A 106 6.95 -6.03 -1.26
C PRO A 106 7.66 -6.02 -2.62
N PRO A 107 7.29 -6.90 -3.57
CA PRO A 107 7.82 -6.87 -4.93
C PRO A 107 7.67 -5.49 -5.57
N VAL A 108 8.78 -4.93 -6.08
CA VAL A 108 8.81 -3.61 -6.71
C VAL A 108 8.81 -3.75 -8.23
N HIS A 109 7.94 -3.00 -8.89
CA HIS A 109 7.93 -2.83 -10.33
C HIS A 109 8.31 -1.38 -10.65
N ALA A 110 9.59 -1.17 -10.97
CA ALA A 110 10.12 0.14 -11.31
C ALA A 110 9.82 0.50 -12.77
N TRP A 111 9.43 1.75 -13.00
CA TRP A 111 9.21 2.34 -14.31
C TRP A 111 10.04 3.62 -14.40
N PRO A 112 10.75 3.89 -15.51
CA PRO A 112 11.40 5.20 -15.66
C PRO A 112 10.35 6.31 -15.63
N LEU A 113 10.69 7.46 -15.04
CA LEU A 113 9.79 8.61 -14.93
C LEU A 113 9.17 9.02 -16.28
N SER A 114 9.92 8.89 -17.38
CA SER A 114 9.45 9.12 -18.76
C SER A 114 8.24 8.26 -19.16
N ARG A 115 7.99 7.15 -18.45
CA ARG A 115 6.85 6.25 -18.65
C ARG A 115 5.77 6.36 -17.58
N ALA A 116 5.75 7.43 -16.77
CA ALA A 116 4.76 7.64 -15.71
C ALA A 116 3.29 7.45 -16.18
N ARG A 117 2.93 7.95 -17.37
CA ARG A 117 1.57 7.75 -17.93
C ARG A 117 1.22 6.28 -18.17
N ALA A 118 2.21 5.44 -18.51
CA ALA A 118 1.99 4.01 -18.67
C ALA A 118 1.88 3.30 -17.31
N ALA A 119 2.73 3.68 -16.35
CA ALA A 119 2.66 3.18 -14.98
C ALA A 119 1.31 3.50 -14.31
N LEU A 120 0.80 4.73 -14.44
CA LEU A 120 -0.50 5.14 -13.90
C LEU A 120 -1.67 4.39 -14.54
N ARG A 121 -1.61 4.11 -15.84
CA ARG A 121 -2.62 3.27 -16.53
C ARG A 121 -2.53 1.79 -16.12
N HIS A 122 -1.35 1.31 -15.76
CA HIS A 122 -1.19 -0.04 -15.22
C HIS A 122 -1.77 -0.11 -13.80
N LEU A 123 -1.51 0.90 -12.96
CA LEU A 123 -2.10 1.08 -11.63
C LEU A 123 -3.63 1.06 -11.69
N SER A 124 -4.22 1.88 -12.56
CA SER A 124 -5.68 2.05 -12.66
C SER A 124 -6.45 0.80 -13.07
N ARG A 125 -5.77 -0.20 -13.64
CA ARG A 125 -6.38 -1.49 -14.02
C ARG A 125 -6.36 -2.52 -12.89
N ALA A 126 -5.73 -2.19 -11.75
CA ALA A 126 -5.59 -3.08 -10.59
C ALA A 126 -5.03 -4.47 -10.95
N LYS A 127 -4.11 -4.53 -11.93
CA LYS A 127 -3.46 -5.79 -12.39
C LYS A 127 -2.06 -6.02 -11.82
N HIS A 128 -1.60 -5.14 -10.92
CA HIS A 128 -0.27 -5.24 -10.32
C HIS A 128 -0.37 -5.88 -8.93
N THR A 129 0.69 -6.56 -8.54
CA THR A 129 0.92 -7.02 -7.18
C THR A 129 2.19 -6.36 -6.65
N GLY A 130 2.21 -6.01 -5.37
CA GLY A 130 3.32 -5.28 -4.77
C GLY A 130 3.26 -3.77 -5.06
N LYS A 131 4.40 -3.13 -5.26
CA LYS A 131 4.52 -1.66 -5.35
C LYS A 131 4.99 -1.23 -6.75
N LEU A 132 4.29 -0.27 -7.34
CA LEU A 132 4.79 0.47 -8.51
C LEU A 132 5.66 1.64 -8.04
N VAL A 133 6.84 1.79 -8.63
CA VAL A 133 7.78 2.89 -8.32
C VAL A 133 8.16 3.60 -9.61
N LEU A 134 8.26 4.93 -9.56
CA LEU A 134 8.84 5.72 -10.64
C LEU A 134 10.30 5.98 -10.33
N ASP A 135 11.17 5.50 -11.21
CA ASP A 135 12.61 5.74 -11.16
C ASP A 135 12.90 7.11 -11.78
N VAL A 136 13.39 8.02 -10.95
CA VAL A 136 13.70 9.39 -11.33
C VAL A 136 15.21 9.44 -11.64
N PRO A 137 15.61 9.79 -12.87
CA PRO A 137 17.02 9.85 -13.22
C PRO A 137 17.76 10.78 -12.26
N ALA A 138 18.78 10.26 -11.60
CA ALA A 138 19.67 11.08 -10.81
C ALA A 138 20.44 12.04 -11.74
N PRO A 139 20.56 13.34 -11.39
CA PRO A 139 21.49 14.20 -12.08
C PRO A 139 22.91 13.66 -11.93
N VAL A 140 23.79 13.97 -12.89
CA VAL A 140 25.22 13.72 -12.71
C VAL A 140 25.70 14.61 -11.57
N ASP A 141 26.32 14.00 -10.56
CA ASP A 141 26.94 14.72 -9.46
C ASP A 141 28.16 15.49 -9.99
N PRO A 142 28.18 16.83 -9.96
CA PRO A 142 29.30 17.61 -10.47
C PRO A 142 30.59 17.39 -9.67
N GLU A 143 30.50 16.99 -8.41
CA GLU A 143 31.65 16.66 -7.55
C GLU A 143 31.95 15.14 -7.55
N GLY A 144 31.15 14.37 -8.30
CA GLY A 144 31.26 12.93 -8.42
C GLY A 144 32.34 12.49 -9.41
N THR A 145 32.76 11.23 -9.28
CA THR A 145 33.65 10.60 -10.25
C THR A 145 32.84 9.79 -11.28
N VAL A 146 33.09 10.01 -12.57
CA VAL A 146 32.47 9.23 -13.67
C VAL A 146 33.48 8.24 -14.25
N LEU A 147 33.12 6.95 -14.30
CA LEU A 147 33.90 5.90 -14.96
C LEU A 147 33.43 5.68 -16.40
N ILE A 148 34.30 5.93 -17.38
CA ILE A 148 34.05 5.66 -18.80
C ILE A 148 34.87 4.45 -19.24
N THR A 149 34.22 3.30 -19.39
CA THR A 149 34.87 2.11 -19.95
C THR A 149 35.06 2.28 -21.46
N GLY A 150 36.23 1.94 -21.98
CA GLY A 150 36.57 2.22 -23.39
C GLY A 150 36.74 3.72 -23.72
N GLY A 151 37.03 4.55 -22.70
CA GLY A 151 37.12 6.02 -22.84
C GLY A 151 38.15 6.53 -23.85
N THR A 152 39.12 5.70 -24.25
CA THR A 152 40.11 6.05 -25.28
C THR A 152 39.61 5.83 -26.71
N GLY A 153 38.44 5.22 -26.91
CA GLY A 153 37.81 5.08 -28.22
C GLY A 153 37.08 6.36 -28.65
N THR A 154 36.76 6.49 -29.94
CA THR A 154 36.17 7.71 -30.52
C THR A 154 34.93 8.21 -29.76
N LEU A 155 33.97 7.32 -29.45
CA LEU A 155 32.78 7.71 -28.69
C LEU A 155 33.08 7.99 -27.22
N GLY A 156 33.98 7.22 -26.61
CA GLY A 156 34.39 7.40 -25.21
C GLY A 156 35.02 8.78 -24.97
N ALA A 157 35.88 9.23 -25.89
CA ALA A 157 36.52 10.54 -25.83
C ALA A 157 35.50 11.68 -26.00
N LEU A 158 34.56 11.57 -26.94
CA LEU A 158 33.51 12.58 -27.13
C LEU A 158 32.58 12.69 -25.92
N VAL A 159 32.25 11.57 -25.27
CA VAL A 159 31.46 11.57 -24.04
C VAL A 159 32.25 12.18 -22.87
N ALA A 160 33.55 11.88 -22.76
CA ALA A 160 34.41 12.51 -21.75
C ALA A 160 34.47 14.04 -21.91
N ASP A 161 34.66 14.52 -23.14
CA ASP A 161 34.64 15.95 -23.46
C ASP A 161 33.29 16.60 -23.15
N HIS A 162 32.18 15.90 -23.38
CA HIS A 162 30.84 16.40 -23.06
C HIS A 162 30.61 16.52 -21.55
N LEU A 163 31.14 15.59 -20.75
CA LEU A 163 30.93 15.55 -19.30
C LEU A 163 31.75 16.59 -18.52
N VAL A 164 32.85 17.08 -19.09
CA VAL A 164 33.70 18.12 -18.47
C VAL A 164 33.20 19.55 -18.77
N ARG A 165 32.30 19.71 -19.75
CA ARG A 165 31.74 21.01 -20.17
C ARG A 165 30.46 21.34 -19.40
#